data_AF-A0A5C7HBK4-F1
#
_entry.id   AF-A0A5C7HBK4-F1
#
_cell.length_a   1.000
_cell.length_b   1.000
_cell.length_c   1.000
_cell.angle_alpha   90.00
_cell.angle_beta   90.00
_cell.angle_gamma   90.00
#
_symmetry.space_group_name_H-M   'P 1'
#
loop_
_entity.id
_entity.type
_entity.pdbx_description
1 polymer ?
#
loop_
_entity_poly.entity_id
_entity_poly.type
_entity_poly.pdbx_seq_one_letter_code
_entity_poly.pdbx_strand_id
1 'polypeptide(L)'
;MEESMVVSNAKSNSKTTQELAKEGQKHLEETIEAAFQILSSMNDELCNPALWSTTNAPDSNHHHMDITSSPLAGTANGALDDARHRYKTSVAALRAVLTAIPNSTKAKSFQLGSTVSGSLSPADDVEIDKLEDRSSSLRKELANKNEYVRLLIDQLRNLITDISTWQSPCSV
;
A
#
# COMPACT_ATOMS: atom_id res chain seq x y z
N MET A 1 16.24 -10.30 55.48
CA MET A 1 15.25 -9.40 54.85
C MET A 1 16.03 -8.23 54.32
N GLU A 2 16.26 -8.22 53.01
CA GLU A 2 16.54 -7.06 52.16
C GLU A 2 16.95 -7.64 50.81
N GLU A 3 15.95 -7.99 50.01
CA GLU A 3 16.14 -8.33 48.60
C GLU A 3 15.72 -7.10 47.80
N SER A 4 16.73 -6.40 47.28
CA SER A 4 16.57 -5.16 46.55
C SER A 4 15.84 -5.44 45.24
N MET A 5 14.68 -4.81 45.11
CA MET A 5 13.78 -4.90 43.97
C MET A 5 14.50 -4.37 42.72
N VAL A 6 14.91 -5.29 41.84
CA VAL A 6 15.44 -4.97 40.52
C VAL A 6 14.30 -4.30 39.75
N VAL A 7 14.31 -2.97 39.71
CA VAL A 7 13.50 -2.18 38.80
C VAL A 7 14.00 -2.47 37.40
N SER A 8 13.33 -3.42 36.75
CA SER A 8 13.42 -3.66 35.31
C SER A 8 12.94 -2.39 34.60
N ASN A 9 13.88 -1.49 34.32
CA ASN A 9 13.64 -0.31 33.51
C ASN A 9 13.44 -0.77 32.05
N ALA A 10 12.24 -1.30 31.77
CA ALA A 10 11.78 -1.60 30.43
C ALA A 10 11.68 -0.27 29.69
N LYS A 11 12.77 0.07 28.99
CA LYS A 11 12.94 1.19 28.10
C LYS A 11 11.75 1.18 27.14
N SER A 12 10.75 2.02 27.40
CA SER A 12 9.64 2.26 26.50
C SER A 12 10.20 2.97 25.28
N ASN A 13 10.72 2.20 24.33
CA ASN A 13 10.96 2.66 22.98
C ASN A 13 9.60 3.03 22.39
N SER A 14 9.17 4.26 22.65
CA SER A 14 8.02 4.85 21.99
C SER A 14 8.44 5.07 20.53
N LYS A 15 8.13 4.08 19.68
CA LYS A 15 8.31 4.22 18.23
C LYS A 15 7.64 5.52 17.79
N THR A 16 8.37 6.32 17.03
CA THR A 16 7.84 7.60 16.57
C THR A 16 6.69 7.36 15.60
N THR A 17 5.78 8.32 15.45
CA THR A 17 4.68 8.23 14.48
C THR A 17 5.19 7.98 13.06
N GLN A 18 6.35 8.54 12.70
CA GLN A 18 7.00 8.33 11.40
C GLN A 18 7.55 6.89 11.25
N GLU A 19 8.13 6.32 12.30
CA GLU A 19 8.58 4.92 12.31
C GLU A 19 7.40 3.96 12.20
N LEU A 20 6.32 4.21 12.94
CA LEU A 20 5.08 3.43 12.83
C LEU A 20 4.49 3.53 11.42
N ALA A 21 4.52 4.70 10.78
CA ALA A 21 4.04 4.84 9.41
C ALA A 21 4.88 4.03 8.41
N LYS A 22 6.22 4.08 8.50
CA LYS A 22 7.12 3.27 7.66
C LYS A 22 6.92 1.76 7.89
N GLU A 23 6.77 1.35 9.15
CA GLU A 23 6.48 -0.03 9.52
C GLU A 23 5.11 -0.48 9.00
N GLY A 24 4.10 0.39 9.08
CA GLY A 24 2.77 0.14 8.52
C GLY A 24 2.80 -0.04 7.01
N GLN A 25 3.58 0.76 6.29
CA GLN A 25 3.77 0.59 4.84
C GLN A 25 4.40 -0.77 4.52
N LYS A 26 5.44 -1.17 5.25
CA LYS A 26 6.07 -2.48 5.07
C LYS A 26 5.06 -3.62 5.28
N HIS A 27 4.29 -3.61 6.36
CA HIS A 27 3.30 -4.66 6.63
C HIS A 27 2.17 -4.68 5.60
N LEU A 28 1.83 -3.54 5.00
CA LEU A 28 0.88 -3.46 3.88
C LEU A 28 1.43 -4.17 2.64
N GLU A 29 2.69 -3.92 2.27
CA GLU A 29 3.35 -4.59 1.14
C GLU A 29 3.41 -6.10 1.36
N GLU A 30 3.80 -6.56 2.55
CA GLU A 30 3.82 -7.98 2.93
C GLU A 30 2.41 -8.62 2.89
N THR A 31 1.37 -7.87 3.29
CA THR A 31 -0.02 -8.32 3.21
C THR A 31 -0.44 -8.54 1.76
N ILE A 32 -0.09 -7.59 0.88
CA ILE A 32 -0.40 -7.66 -0.55
C ILE A 32 0.31 -8.86 -1.18
N GLU A 33 1.60 -9.04 -0.90
CA GLU A 33 2.37 -10.16 -1.43
C GLU A 33 1.81 -11.52 -0.99
N ALA A 34 1.49 -11.66 0.30
CA ALA A 34 0.90 -12.89 0.80
C ALA A 34 -0.49 -13.15 0.19
N ALA A 35 -1.30 -12.11 -0.04
CA ALA A 35 -2.58 -12.25 -0.74
C ALA A 35 -2.41 -12.73 -2.19
N PHE A 36 -1.41 -12.20 -2.91
CA PHE A 36 -1.07 -12.69 -4.25
C PHE A 36 -0.64 -14.15 -4.22
N GLN A 37 0.20 -14.57 -3.27
CA GLN A 37 0.62 -15.96 -3.13
C GLN A 37 -0.58 -16.90 -2.87
N ILE A 38 -1.54 -16.49 -2.03
CA ILE A 38 -2.78 -17.26 -1.81
C ILE A 38 -3.53 -17.46 -3.13
N LEU A 39 -3.76 -16.37 -3.88
CA LEU A 39 -4.49 -16.42 -5.14
C LEU A 39 -3.77 -17.29 -6.18
N SER A 40 -2.44 -17.15 -6.29
CA SER A 40 -1.63 -17.96 -7.20
C SER A 40 -1.67 -19.44 -6.82
N SER A 41 -1.47 -19.79 -5.54
CA SER A 41 -1.55 -21.18 -5.08
C SER A 41 -2.94 -21.78 -5.30
N MET A 42 -4.00 -21.02 -5.03
CA MET A 42 -5.37 -21.46 -5.35
C MET A 42 -5.57 -21.66 -6.86
N ASN A 43 -5.04 -20.75 -7.67
CA ASN A 43 -5.11 -20.86 -9.12
C ASN A 43 -4.37 -22.11 -9.63
N ASP A 44 -3.19 -22.41 -9.11
CA ASP A 44 -2.41 -23.60 -9.48
C ASP A 44 -3.15 -24.90 -9.13
N GLU A 45 -3.80 -24.96 -7.96
CA GLU A 45 -4.64 -26.09 -7.56
C GLU A 45 -5.89 -26.24 -8.46
N LEU A 46 -6.53 -25.11 -8.78
CA LEU A 46 -7.74 -25.05 -9.63
C LEU A 46 -7.46 -25.14 -11.13
N CYS A 47 -6.20 -25.07 -11.56
CA CYS A 47 -5.82 -25.17 -12.97
C CYS A 47 -5.09 -26.48 -13.29
N ASN A 48 -4.90 -27.36 -12.30
CA ASN A 48 -4.26 -28.66 -12.50
C ASN A 48 -5.30 -29.81 -12.43
N PRO A 49 -5.77 -30.34 -13.59
CA PRO A 49 -6.76 -31.41 -13.63
C PRO A 49 -6.32 -32.71 -12.93
N ALA A 50 -5.01 -32.94 -12.79
CA ALA A 50 -4.49 -34.12 -12.10
C ALA A 50 -4.83 -34.12 -10.59
N LEU A 51 -5.04 -32.93 -10.00
CA LEU A 51 -5.38 -32.78 -8.57
C LEU A 51 -6.87 -33.02 -8.28
N TRP A 52 -7.73 -33.05 -9.30
CA TRP A 52 -9.17 -33.27 -9.11
C TRP A 52 -9.55 -34.76 -9.14
N SER A 53 -8.63 -35.64 -9.56
CA SER A 53 -8.91 -37.07 -9.76
C SER A 53 -8.92 -37.92 -8.48
N THR A 54 -8.91 -37.30 -7.29
CA THR A 54 -8.95 -38.03 -6.01
C THR A 54 -10.34 -37.98 -5.39
N THR A 55 -11.22 -38.91 -5.78
CA THR A 55 -12.35 -39.33 -4.93
C THR A 55 -12.66 -40.82 -5.13
N ASN A 56 -12.19 -41.60 -4.16
CA ASN A 56 -12.71 -42.88 -3.63
C ASN A 56 -12.84 -44.10 -4.57
N ALA A 57 -11.89 -45.02 -4.47
CA ALA A 57 -12.20 -46.46 -4.55
C ALA A 57 -12.04 -47.08 -3.16
N PRO A 58 -13.10 -47.68 -2.55
CA PRO A 58 -12.93 -48.52 -1.39
C PRO A 58 -12.45 -49.92 -1.84
N ASP A 59 -11.36 -50.36 -1.23
CA ASP A 59 -10.99 -51.75 -0.95
C ASP A 59 -10.85 -52.76 -2.13
N SER A 60 -9.61 -53.11 -2.49
CA SER A 60 -9.19 -54.52 -2.60
C SER A 60 -7.68 -54.64 -2.87
N ASN A 61 -7.01 -55.38 -1.98
CA ASN A 61 -5.66 -55.94 -2.12
C ASN A 61 -5.22 -56.21 -3.57
N HIS A 62 -4.10 -55.62 -4.01
CA HIS A 62 -3.00 -56.39 -4.63
C HIS A 62 -1.72 -55.55 -4.81
N HIS A 63 -0.59 -56.20 -4.53
CA HIS A 63 0.79 -55.73 -4.56
C HIS A 63 1.24 -55.07 -5.88
N HIS A 64 2.00 -53.96 -5.79
CA HIS A 64 3.16 -53.72 -6.66
C HIS A 64 4.12 -52.67 -6.05
N MET A 65 5.41 -52.90 -6.25
CA MET A 65 6.55 -52.36 -5.50
C MET A 65 6.88 -50.87 -5.75
N ASP A 66 7.48 -50.32 -4.70
CA ASP A 66 8.18 -49.06 -4.47
C ASP A 66 9.12 -48.57 -5.61
N ILE A 67 9.08 -47.26 -5.88
CA ILE A 67 10.25 -46.40 -6.13
C ILE A 67 9.86 -44.93 -5.85
N THR A 68 10.08 -44.53 -4.60
CA THR A 68 10.82 -43.32 -4.20
C THR A 68 10.62 -42.03 -5.01
N SER A 69 9.62 -41.23 -4.61
CA SER A 69 9.75 -39.76 -4.38
C SER A 69 8.40 -39.14 -4.00
N SER A 70 7.76 -39.67 -2.95
CA SER A 70 6.85 -38.85 -2.15
C SER A 70 7.68 -38.24 -1.01
N PRO A 71 8.06 -36.96 -1.07
CA PRO A 71 8.43 -36.27 0.14
C PRO A 71 7.13 -35.99 0.89
N LEU A 72 6.97 -36.74 1.99
CA LEU A 72 6.52 -36.15 3.25
C LEU A 72 5.02 -35.89 3.42
N ALA A 73 4.29 -36.97 3.74
CA ALA A 73 3.33 -36.89 4.84
C ALA A 73 4.11 -36.51 6.13
N GLY A 74 4.19 -35.22 6.45
CA GLY A 74 4.98 -34.77 7.61
C GLY A 74 5.21 -33.27 7.79
N THR A 75 4.54 -32.38 7.03
CA THR A 75 4.41 -30.96 7.43
C THR A 75 3.12 -30.42 6.80
N ALA A 76 2.05 -30.43 7.59
CA ALA A 76 0.71 -30.00 7.20
C ALA A 76 0.59 -28.46 7.06
N ASN A 77 1.49 -27.86 6.28
CA ASN A 77 1.48 -26.45 5.94
C ASN A 77 1.82 -26.35 4.44
N GLY A 78 0.85 -26.60 3.56
CA GLY A 78 1.03 -26.43 2.11
C GLY A 78 1.38 -24.98 1.77
N ALA A 79 1.88 -24.73 0.55
CA ALA A 79 2.19 -23.36 0.09
C ALA A 79 1.01 -22.39 0.30
N LEU A 80 -0.22 -22.88 0.12
CA LEU A 80 -1.44 -22.14 0.43
C LEU A 80 -1.61 -21.84 1.93
N ASP A 81 -1.33 -22.80 2.82
CA ASP A 81 -1.45 -22.60 4.27
C ASP A 81 -0.35 -21.69 4.82
N ASP A 82 0.86 -21.75 4.25
CA ASP A 82 1.96 -20.84 4.55
C ASP A 82 1.63 -19.40 4.09
N ALA A 83 1.14 -19.23 2.87
CA ALA A 83 0.68 -17.93 2.37
C ALA A 83 -0.48 -17.36 3.22
N ARG A 84 -1.43 -18.21 3.64
CA ARG A 84 -2.50 -17.84 4.59
C ARG A 84 -1.95 -17.44 5.94
N HIS A 85 -0.95 -18.14 6.46
CA HIS A 85 -0.32 -17.79 7.73
C HIS A 85 0.38 -16.43 7.65
N ARG A 86 1.18 -16.19 6.60
CA ARG A 86 1.86 -14.90 6.36
C ARG A 86 0.87 -13.75 6.19
N TYR A 87 -0.22 -13.96 5.47
CA TYR A 87 -1.28 -12.97 5.33
C TYR A 87 -1.91 -12.63 6.69
N LYS A 88 -2.25 -13.63 7.50
CA LYS A 88 -2.82 -13.39 8.85
C LYS A 88 -1.84 -12.62 9.74
N THR A 89 -0.57 -12.99 9.73
CA THR A 89 0.48 -12.38 10.55
C THR A 89 0.76 -10.94 10.14
N SER A 90 0.95 -10.67 8.85
CA SER A 90 1.17 -9.31 8.33
C SER A 90 -0.04 -8.40 8.57
N VAL A 91 -1.26 -8.91 8.40
CA VAL A 91 -2.48 -8.15 8.72
C VAL A 91 -2.59 -7.86 10.22
N ALA A 92 -2.24 -8.81 11.09
CA ALA A 92 -2.23 -8.58 12.53
C ALA A 92 -1.21 -7.50 12.92
N ALA A 93 -0.02 -7.52 12.33
CA ALA A 93 1.00 -6.50 12.53
C ALA A 93 0.56 -5.12 12.00
N LEU A 94 -0.06 -5.07 10.81
CA LEU A 94 -0.62 -3.85 10.25
C LEU A 94 -1.69 -3.24 11.17
N ARG A 95 -2.60 -4.06 11.72
CA ARG A 95 -3.61 -3.61 12.69
C ARG A 95 -2.96 -3.11 13.99
N ALA A 96 -1.93 -3.78 14.47
CA ALA A 96 -1.18 -3.33 15.65
C ALA A 96 -0.54 -1.94 15.41
N VAL A 97 0.03 -1.71 14.23
CA VAL A 97 0.56 -0.38 13.86
C VAL A 97 -0.54 0.66 13.77
N LEU A 98 -1.64 0.37 13.08
CA LEU A 98 -2.76 1.31 12.92
C LEU A 98 -3.39 1.70 14.27
N THR A 99 -3.44 0.77 15.23
CA THR A 99 -3.90 1.07 16.60
C THR A 99 -2.86 1.83 17.43
N ALA A 100 -1.56 1.62 17.16
CA ALA A 100 -0.48 2.35 17.82
C ALA A 100 -0.32 3.80 17.33
N ILE A 101 -0.64 4.11 16.07
CA ILE A 101 -0.50 5.46 15.49
C ILE A 101 -1.26 6.52 16.31
N PRO A 102 -2.57 6.40 16.59
CA PRO A 102 -3.29 7.35 17.44
C PRO A 102 -2.68 7.50 18.84
N ASN A 103 -2.20 6.40 19.42
CA ASN A 103 -1.60 6.41 20.76
C ASN A 103 -0.21 7.08 20.76
N SER A 104 0.56 6.99 19.68
CA SER A 104 1.83 7.70 19.53
C SER A 104 1.64 9.23 19.47
N THR A 105 0.51 9.70 18.93
CA THR A 105 0.16 11.13 18.92
C THR A 105 -0.27 11.64 20.30
N LYS A 106 -0.99 10.81 21.08
CA LYS A 106 -1.39 11.12 22.47
C LYS A 106 -0.24 11.05 23.48
N ALA A 107 0.72 10.14 23.28
CA ALA A 107 1.92 10.08 24.10
C ALA A 107 2.78 11.36 23.95
N LYS A 108 2.83 11.92 22.73
CA LYS A 108 3.42 13.25 22.49
C LYS A 108 2.62 14.38 23.15
N SER A 109 1.30 14.28 23.25
CA SER A 109 0.49 15.33 23.91
C SER A 109 0.58 15.33 25.44
N PHE A 110 0.96 14.21 26.08
CA PHE A 110 1.13 14.17 27.54
C PHE A 110 2.52 14.62 28.00
N GLN A 111 3.53 14.56 27.13
CA GLN A 111 4.87 15.13 27.37
C GLN A 111 4.98 16.61 26.92
N LEU A 112 3.98 17.11 26.18
CA LEU A 112 3.88 18.50 25.71
C LEU A 112 2.88 19.30 26.56
N GLY A 113 2.98 19.15 27.88
CA GLY A 113 2.34 20.03 28.85
C GLY A 113 3.14 21.31 29.09
N SER A 114 3.80 21.88 28.08
CA SER A 114 4.37 23.23 28.16
C SER A 114 4.73 23.72 26.76
N THR A 115 4.15 24.87 26.41
CA THR A 115 4.33 25.69 25.19
C THR A 115 3.89 25.09 23.85
N VAL A 116 2.82 25.68 23.32
CA VAL A 116 2.61 26.12 21.91
C VAL A 116 3.63 25.64 20.86
N SER A 117 3.08 25.28 19.70
CA SER A 117 3.71 24.92 18.42
C SER A 117 4.03 23.44 18.22
N GLY A 118 3.34 22.84 17.25
CA GLY A 118 3.82 21.65 16.57
C GLY A 118 5.17 21.97 15.94
N SER A 119 6.23 21.41 16.50
CA SER A 119 7.57 21.45 15.89
C SER A 119 7.64 20.34 14.85
N LEU A 120 7.42 20.72 13.59
CA LEU A 120 8.17 20.17 12.47
C LEU A 120 9.66 20.46 12.73
N SER A 121 10.54 19.57 12.24
CA SER A 121 11.98 19.86 12.26
C SER A 121 12.21 21.10 11.40
N PRO A 122 13.09 22.06 11.78
CA PRO A 122 13.34 23.25 10.97
C PRO A 122 13.85 22.93 9.55
N ALA A 123 14.34 21.71 9.32
CA ALA A 123 14.68 21.22 7.98
C ALA A 123 13.45 20.83 7.14
N ASP A 124 12.43 20.24 7.77
CA ASP A 124 11.21 19.77 7.11
C ASP A 124 10.27 20.96 6.83
N ASP A 125 10.19 21.94 7.73
CA ASP A 125 9.45 23.20 7.52
C ASP A 125 9.92 23.94 6.26
N VAL A 126 11.25 24.06 6.09
CA VAL A 126 11.85 24.75 4.94
C VAL A 126 11.62 23.99 3.63
N GLU A 127 11.55 22.66 3.66
CA GLU A 127 11.23 21.86 2.48
C GLU A 127 9.74 22.00 2.10
N ILE A 128 8.86 21.99 3.09
CA ILE A 128 7.41 22.20 2.89
C ILE A 128 7.16 23.57 2.26
N ASP A 129 7.76 24.63 2.78
CA ASP A 129 7.63 26.00 2.25
C ASP A 129 8.08 26.07 0.77
N LYS A 130 9.23 25.46 0.44
CA LYS A 130 9.75 25.42 -0.94
C LYS A 130 8.83 24.65 -1.89
N LEU A 131 8.25 23.54 -1.42
CA LEU A 131 7.32 22.74 -2.20
C LEU A 131 6.00 23.49 -2.42
N GLU A 132 5.53 24.23 -1.43
CA GLU A 132 4.36 25.09 -1.54
C GLU A 132 4.57 26.23 -2.55
N ASP A 133 5.73 26.89 -2.50
CA ASP A 133 6.14 27.92 -3.46
C ASP A 133 6.18 27.37 -4.88
N ARG A 134 6.81 26.20 -5.07
CA ARG A 134 6.87 25.52 -6.38
C ARG A 134 5.47 25.16 -6.87
N SER A 135 4.61 24.65 -5.99
CA SER A 135 3.22 24.32 -6.31
C SER A 135 2.44 25.56 -6.73
N SER A 136 2.62 26.68 -6.04
CA SER A 136 1.99 27.96 -6.37
C SER A 136 2.46 28.52 -7.70
N SER A 137 3.77 28.44 -7.98
CA SER A 137 4.36 28.83 -9.27
C SER A 137 3.79 28.00 -10.43
N LEU A 138 3.76 26.67 -10.28
CA LEU A 138 3.20 25.77 -11.28
C LEU A 138 1.70 26.03 -11.53
N ARG A 139 0.92 26.28 -10.47
CA ARG A 139 -0.50 26.64 -10.59
C ARG A 139 -0.68 27.94 -11.39
N LYS A 140 0.17 28.93 -11.16
CA LYS A 140 0.15 30.20 -11.91
C LYS A 140 0.54 30.02 -13.38
N GLU A 141 1.58 29.24 -13.66
CA GLU A 141 2.01 28.95 -15.04
C GLU A 141 0.93 28.17 -15.81
N LEU A 142 0.30 27.20 -15.15
CA LEU A 142 -0.81 26.42 -15.73
C LEU A 142 -1.99 27.34 -16.10
N ALA A 143 -2.38 28.24 -15.20
CA ALA A 143 -3.43 29.23 -15.47
C ALA A 143 -3.08 30.12 -16.66
N ASN A 144 -1.84 30.65 -16.71
CA ASN A 144 -1.37 31.49 -17.81
C ASN A 144 -1.35 30.75 -19.16
N LYS A 145 -0.88 29.49 -19.19
CA LYS A 145 -0.89 28.68 -20.42
C LYS A 145 -2.32 28.37 -20.88
N ASN A 146 -3.25 28.14 -19.95
CA ASN A 146 -4.65 27.88 -20.28
C ASN A 146 -5.34 29.14 -20.85
N GLU A 147 -5.02 30.32 -20.32
CA GLU A 147 -5.48 31.60 -20.87
C GLU A 147 -4.97 31.79 -22.31
N TYR A 148 -3.70 31.51 -22.57
CA TYR A 148 -3.13 31.57 -23.91
C TYR A 148 -3.82 30.59 -24.89
N VAL A 149 -4.05 29.35 -24.47
CA VAL A 149 -4.77 28.35 -25.30
C VAL A 149 -6.19 28.83 -25.61
N ARG A 150 -6.90 29.42 -24.64
CA ARG A 150 -8.23 29.99 -24.87
C ARG A 150 -8.19 31.08 -25.95
N LEU A 151 -7.22 32.00 -25.86
CA LEU A 151 -7.03 33.06 -26.86
C LEU A 151 -6.81 32.48 -28.27
N LEU A 152 -5.97 31.45 -28.41
CA LEU A 152 -5.72 30.82 -29.71
C LEU A 152 -6.99 30.15 -30.27
N ILE A 153 -7.75 29.48 -29.40
CA ILE A 153 -9.02 28.87 -29.79
C ILE A 153 -10.00 29.94 -30.29
N ASP A 154 -10.09 31.08 -29.60
CA ASP A 154 -10.98 32.16 -30.00
C ASP A 154 -10.53 32.83 -31.31
N GLN A 155 -9.22 33.04 -31.50
CA GLN A 155 -8.66 33.50 -32.77
C GLN A 155 -8.98 32.55 -33.93
N LEU A 156 -8.81 31.24 -33.73
CA LEU A 156 -9.12 30.23 -34.74
C LEU A 156 -10.61 30.21 -35.08
N ARG A 157 -11.48 30.30 -34.07
CA ARG A 157 -12.94 30.36 -34.25
C ARG A 157 -13.36 31.60 -35.06
N ASN A 158 -12.77 32.75 -34.78
CA ASN A 158 -13.03 33.97 -35.53
C ASN A 158 -12.58 33.81 -36.99
N LEU A 159 -11.37 33.28 -37.22
CA LEU A 159 -10.87 33.04 -38.57
C LEU A 159 -11.76 32.08 -39.35
N ILE A 160 -12.21 30.98 -38.74
CA ILE A 160 -13.16 30.05 -39.36
C ILE A 160 -14.47 30.75 -39.72
N THR A 161 -14.98 31.60 -38.82
CA THR A 161 -16.20 32.38 -39.03
C THR A 161 -16.03 33.30 -40.23
N ASP A 162 -14.95 34.08 -40.27
CA ASP A 162 -14.63 34.97 -41.38
C ASP A 162 -14.56 34.19 -42.70
N ILE A 163 -13.77 33.11 -42.77
CA ILE A 163 -13.66 32.24 -43.96
C ILE A 163 -15.04 31.73 -44.40
N SER A 164 -15.89 31.33 -43.47
CA SER A 164 -17.23 30.84 -43.77
C SER A 164 -18.11 31.91 -44.42
N THR A 165 -17.91 33.20 -44.09
CA THR A 165 -18.62 34.30 -44.75
C THR A 165 -18.21 34.47 -46.22
N TRP A 166 -16.95 34.17 -46.56
CA TRP A 166 -16.45 34.22 -47.94
C TRP A 166 -16.81 32.99 -48.77
N GLN A 167 -17.16 31.88 -48.13
CA GLN A 167 -17.55 30.62 -48.79
C GLN A 167 -19.06 30.49 -49.03
N SER A 168 -19.86 31.50 -48.67
CA SER A 168 -21.29 31.50 -49.01
C SER A 168 -21.44 31.55 -50.54
N PRO A 169 -22.14 30.60 -51.18
CA PRO A 169 -22.32 30.62 -52.63
C PRO A 169 -23.04 31.92 -53.03
N CYS A 170 -22.42 32.76 -53.86
CA CYS A 170 -23.17 33.76 -54.60
C CYS A 170 -24.21 33.01 -55.42
N SER A 171 -25.48 33.04 -55.00
CA SER A 171 -26.57 32.51 -55.82
C SER A 171 -26.59 33.27 -57.13
N VAL A 172 -26.34 32.57 -58.23
CA VAL A 172 -26.56 33.05 -59.60
C VAL A 172 -28.02 32.83 -60.00
#